data_AF-A0A815Y2C6-F1
#
_entry.id   AF-A0A815Y2C6-F1
#
_cell.length_a   1.000
_cell.length_b   1.000
_cell.length_c   1.000
_cell.angle_alpha   90.00
_cell.angle_beta   90.00
_cell.angle_gamma   90.00
#
_symmetry.space_group_name_H-M   'P 1'
#
loop_
_entity.id
_entity.type
_entity.pdbx_description
1 polymer ?
#
loop_
_entity_poly.entity_id
_entity_poly.type
_entity_poly.pdbx_seq_one_letter_code
_entity_poly.pdbx_strand_id
1 'polypeptide(L)'
;VSPAQRDEFIEYQVQKTFENYAGSGKGVIKCPNTNCKWAFEPENPREQFCVVCRLCHHEFCSLCNDQYHYRTDCQQLAEITQQWYFWCNTERGHYLERKAREDATYAARLKEFQRQQRENRTRNAGLQKRYHGLLADEKYKEKNCRLCPHCNRVVQHMGGCSSMVCGQDFHGGNNQSGCGQNFTWESAKKYVPTTDRNPEDVMPDFHNPRNKLVVHDVTCDACHKTVRGIRFDCIHCPLLTYCEDCEQKHTLLHSNQNEQAGSRQHVFRLIMTPDTA
;
A
#
# COMPACT_ATOMS: atom_id res chain seq x y z
N VAL A 1 -28.21 -5.45 -25.85
CA VAL A 1 -27.60 -4.10 -25.88
C VAL A 1 -26.26 -4.26 -26.57
N SER A 2 -26.06 -3.59 -27.71
CA SER A 2 -24.78 -3.67 -28.42
C SER A 2 -23.67 -2.99 -27.59
N PRO A 3 -22.39 -3.33 -27.81
CA PRO A 3 -21.27 -2.64 -27.17
C PRO A 3 -21.35 -1.12 -27.35
N ALA A 4 -21.69 -0.66 -28.56
CA ALA A 4 -21.87 0.77 -28.86
C ALA A 4 -22.97 1.44 -28.03
N GLN A 5 -24.10 0.76 -27.79
CA GLN A 5 -25.19 1.28 -26.94
C GLN A 5 -24.81 1.31 -25.45
N ARG A 6 -23.89 0.44 -25.01
CA ARG A 6 -23.30 0.51 -23.67
C ARG A 6 -22.33 1.67 -23.56
N ASP A 7 -21.49 1.89 -24.57
CA ASP A 7 -20.51 2.97 -24.59
C ASP A 7 -21.20 4.35 -24.63
N GLU A 8 -22.25 4.52 -25.45
CA GLU A 8 -23.08 5.73 -25.46
C GLU A 8 -23.78 5.98 -24.11
N PHE A 9 -24.29 4.93 -23.47
CA PHE A 9 -24.88 5.05 -22.14
C PHE A 9 -23.83 5.40 -21.08
N ILE A 10 -22.62 4.86 -21.19
CA ILE A 10 -21.50 5.18 -20.30
C ILE A 10 -21.04 6.63 -20.51
N GLU A 11 -20.88 7.09 -21.75
CA GLU A 11 -20.54 8.49 -22.05
C GLU A 11 -21.62 9.45 -21.57
N TYR A 12 -22.89 9.12 -21.79
CA TYR A 12 -24.02 9.89 -21.27
C TYR A 12 -24.04 9.95 -19.74
N GLN A 13 -23.82 8.82 -19.06
CA GLN A 13 -23.73 8.78 -17.60
C GLN A 13 -22.53 9.58 -17.11
N VAL A 14 -21.36 9.45 -17.73
CA VAL A 14 -20.15 10.22 -17.39
C VAL A 14 -20.41 11.71 -17.55
N GLN A 15 -20.95 12.15 -18.68
CA GLN A 15 -21.17 13.57 -18.98
C GLN A 15 -22.25 14.19 -18.07
N LYS A 16 -23.36 13.49 -17.86
CA LYS A 16 -24.41 13.88 -16.91
C LYS A 16 -23.91 13.87 -15.46
N THR A 17 -22.93 13.03 -15.15
CA THR A 17 -22.23 12.94 -13.86
C THR A 17 -21.12 14.00 -13.71
N PHE A 18 -20.79 14.76 -14.75
CA PHE A 18 -19.86 15.88 -14.64
C PHE A 18 -20.60 17.22 -14.59
N GLU A 19 -21.65 17.40 -15.41
CA GLU A 19 -22.41 18.65 -15.48
C GLU A 19 -23.24 18.93 -14.22
N ASN A 20 -23.74 17.90 -13.53
CA ASN A 20 -24.49 18.08 -12.27
C ASN A 20 -23.60 18.28 -11.02
N TYR A 21 -22.29 18.05 -11.12
CA TYR A 21 -21.41 17.80 -9.97
C TYR A 21 -20.49 18.98 -9.63
N ALA A 22 -20.45 20.03 -10.47
CA ALA A 22 -19.68 21.24 -10.22
C ALA A 22 -20.20 22.09 -9.03
N GLY A 23 -21.29 21.70 -8.37
CA GLY A 23 -21.92 22.49 -7.30
C GLY A 23 -22.25 21.79 -5.97
N SER A 24 -21.99 20.48 -5.80
CA SER A 24 -22.53 19.72 -4.66
C SER A 24 -21.67 19.75 -3.38
N GLY A 25 -20.41 20.18 -3.44
CA GLY A 25 -19.50 20.18 -2.27
C GLY A 25 -19.13 18.79 -1.73
N LYS A 26 -19.52 17.71 -2.42
CA LYS A 26 -19.24 16.32 -2.08
C LYS A 26 -18.05 15.83 -2.89
N GLY A 27 -17.12 15.13 -2.25
CA GLY A 27 -15.85 14.72 -2.87
C GLY A 27 -16.06 13.70 -4.00
N VAL A 28 -15.18 13.70 -5.00
CA VAL A 28 -15.21 12.75 -6.13
C VAL A 28 -14.01 11.80 -6.02
N ILE A 29 -14.18 10.53 -6.41
CA ILE A 29 -13.09 9.56 -6.58
C ILE A 29 -12.99 9.20 -8.06
N LYS A 30 -11.78 9.23 -8.62
CA LYS A 30 -11.47 8.89 -10.02
C LYS A 30 -10.65 7.61 -10.10
N CYS A 31 -10.79 6.86 -11.19
CA CYS A 31 -9.92 5.73 -11.48
C CYS A 31 -8.48 6.20 -11.71
N PRO A 32 -7.45 5.57 -11.10
CA PRO A 32 -6.05 5.93 -11.33
C PRO A 32 -5.48 5.41 -12.64
N ASN A 33 -6.19 4.52 -13.35
CA ASN A 33 -5.80 4.10 -14.68
C ASN A 33 -5.96 5.30 -15.64
N THR A 34 -4.84 5.78 -16.18
CA THR A 34 -4.78 6.97 -17.05
C THR A 34 -5.62 6.86 -18.32
N ASN A 35 -5.92 5.64 -18.77
CA ASN A 35 -6.78 5.38 -19.92
C ASN A 35 -8.25 5.19 -19.54
N CYS A 36 -8.61 5.38 -18.26
CA CYS A 36 -9.96 5.18 -17.75
C CYS A 36 -10.57 6.49 -17.24
N LYS A 37 -11.77 6.82 -17.71
CA LYS A 37 -12.50 8.03 -17.32
C LYS A 37 -13.51 7.81 -16.18
N TRP A 38 -13.50 6.64 -15.54
CA TRP A 38 -14.47 6.32 -14.50
C TRP A 38 -14.27 7.20 -13.26
N ALA A 39 -15.38 7.73 -12.74
CA ALA A 39 -15.43 8.50 -11.51
C ALA A 39 -16.76 8.25 -10.80
N PHE A 40 -16.80 8.44 -9.48
CA PHE A 40 -18.03 8.39 -8.69
C PHE A 40 -17.95 9.27 -7.44
N GLU A 41 -19.11 9.57 -6.86
CA GLU A 41 -19.23 10.28 -5.58
C GLU A 41 -19.48 9.28 -4.45
N PRO A 42 -18.53 9.10 -3.51
CA PRO A 42 -18.76 8.28 -2.32
C PRO A 42 -19.64 8.99 -1.29
N GLU A 43 -20.37 8.22 -0.49
CA GLU A 43 -21.11 8.73 0.67
C GLU A 43 -20.16 9.43 1.67
N ASN A 44 -18.98 8.86 1.89
CA ASN A 44 -17.93 9.43 2.72
C ASN A 44 -16.57 9.46 2.00
N PRO A 45 -16.14 10.60 1.42
CA PRO A 45 -14.87 10.71 0.69
C PRO A 45 -13.62 10.65 1.59
N ARG A 46 -13.80 10.60 2.92
CA ARG A 46 -12.72 10.51 3.91
C ARG A 46 -12.50 9.10 4.42
N GLU A 47 -13.40 8.17 4.10
CA GLU A 47 -13.30 6.79 4.51
C GLU A 47 -12.38 6.00 3.57
N GLN A 48 -11.56 5.14 4.16
CA GLN A 48 -10.72 4.20 3.44
C GLN A 48 -11.55 2.97 3.08
N PHE A 49 -11.68 2.68 1.79
CA PHE A 49 -12.35 1.47 1.30
C PHE A 49 -11.80 1.04 -0.06
N CYS A 50 -12.05 -0.23 -0.40
CA CYS A 50 -11.64 -0.80 -1.67
C CYS A 50 -12.56 -0.31 -2.78
N VAL A 51 -11.99 0.34 -3.78
CA VAL A 51 -12.70 0.80 -4.97
C VAL A 51 -12.44 -0.18 -6.10
N VAL A 52 -13.51 -0.73 -6.68
CA VAL A 52 -13.44 -1.53 -7.91
C VAL A 52 -14.02 -0.71 -9.05
N CYS A 53 -13.16 -0.27 -9.97
CA CYS A 53 -13.59 0.50 -11.13
C CYS A 53 -14.59 -0.30 -11.97
N ARG A 54 -15.75 0.27 -12.28
CA ARG A 54 -16.80 -0.42 -13.05
C ARG A 54 -16.51 -0.50 -14.56
N LEU A 55 -15.53 0.27 -15.05
CA LEU A 55 -15.14 0.26 -16.47
C LEU A 55 -13.95 -0.66 -16.73
N CYS A 56 -12.84 -0.47 -16.02
CA CYS A 56 -11.60 -1.20 -16.27
C CYS A 56 -11.30 -2.27 -15.21
N HIS A 57 -12.17 -2.46 -14.22
CA HIS A 57 -12.02 -3.42 -13.12
C HIS A 57 -10.77 -3.23 -12.25
N HIS A 58 -10.07 -2.10 -12.40
CA HIS A 58 -8.94 -1.78 -11.55
C HIS A 58 -9.37 -1.61 -10.09
N GLU A 59 -8.68 -2.29 -9.19
CA GLU A 59 -8.91 -2.26 -7.74
C GLU A 59 -7.88 -1.34 -7.05
N PHE A 60 -8.36 -0.36 -6.29
CA PHE A 60 -7.49 0.64 -5.66
C PHE A 60 -8.09 1.20 -4.37
N CYS A 61 -7.28 1.91 -3.60
CA CYS A 61 -7.68 2.58 -2.36
C CYS A 61 -8.37 3.91 -2.64
N SER A 62 -9.52 4.14 -1.98
CA SER A 62 -10.31 5.38 -2.09
C SER A 62 -9.54 6.66 -1.70
N LEU A 63 -8.47 6.54 -0.91
CA LEU A 63 -7.74 7.68 -0.37
C LEU A 63 -6.42 7.97 -1.09
N CYS A 64 -5.59 6.95 -1.33
CA CYS A 64 -4.25 7.12 -1.94
C CYS A 64 -4.17 6.66 -3.40
N ASN A 65 -5.21 6.01 -3.93
CA ASN A 65 -5.25 5.41 -5.28
C ASN A 65 -4.24 4.29 -5.54
N ASP A 66 -3.46 3.85 -4.55
CA ASP A 66 -2.62 2.64 -4.64
C ASP A 66 -3.45 1.35 -4.54
N GLN A 67 -2.79 0.20 -4.72
CA GLN A 67 -3.39 -1.10 -4.44
C GLN A 67 -4.01 -1.12 -3.04
N TYR A 68 -5.28 -1.51 -2.95
CA TYR A 68 -5.98 -1.49 -1.67
C TYR A 68 -5.26 -2.32 -0.61
N HIS A 69 -5.27 -1.79 0.62
CA HIS A 69 -4.52 -2.34 1.74
C HIS A 69 -5.48 -2.47 2.95
N TYR A 70 -5.85 -3.72 3.26
CA TYR A 70 -6.92 -4.10 4.18
C TYR A 70 -6.55 -3.92 5.65
N ARG A 71 -5.33 -4.33 6.02
CA ARG A 71 -4.89 -4.42 7.42
C ARG A 71 -4.07 -3.22 7.86
N THR A 72 -4.11 -2.12 7.11
CA THR A 72 -3.30 -0.93 7.35
C THR A 72 -3.95 0.30 6.75
N ASP A 73 -3.67 1.46 7.34
CA ASP A 73 -4.04 2.74 6.73
C ASP A 73 -3.02 3.21 5.68
N CYS A 74 -3.35 4.29 4.98
CA CYS A 74 -2.48 4.89 3.95
C CYS A 74 -1.18 5.49 4.51
N GLN A 75 -1.14 5.88 5.79
CA GLN A 75 0.03 6.52 6.40
C GLN A 75 1.12 5.48 6.72
N GLN A 76 0.70 4.30 7.14
CA GLN A 76 1.56 3.16 7.45
C GLN A 76 2.02 2.37 6.22
N LEU A 77 1.36 2.53 5.07
CA LEU A 77 1.67 1.79 3.84
C LEU A 77 3.15 1.92 3.44
N ALA A 78 3.70 3.12 3.54
CA ALA A 78 5.06 3.43 3.13
C ALA A 78 6.11 2.72 4.01
N GLU A 79 5.96 2.84 5.33
CA GLU A 79 6.80 2.18 6.33
C GLU A 79 6.74 0.65 6.17
N ILE A 80 5.55 0.05 6.05
CA ILE A 80 5.41 -1.41 5.90
C ILE A 80 6.04 -1.90 4.60
N THR A 81 5.86 -1.15 3.51
CA THR A 81 6.48 -1.48 2.20
C THR A 81 8.00 -1.44 2.29
N GLN A 82 8.54 -0.47 3.03
CA GLN A 82 9.96 -0.33 3.27
C GLN A 82 10.52 -1.45 4.15
N GLN A 83 9.87 -1.76 5.28
CA GLN A 83 10.23 -2.91 6.12
C GLN A 83 10.24 -4.21 5.31
N TRP A 84 9.21 -4.41 4.49
CA TRP A 84 9.13 -5.58 3.64
C TRP A 84 10.25 -5.64 2.60
N TYR A 85 10.62 -4.50 2.01
CA TYR A 85 11.76 -4.39 1.11
C TYR A 85 13.07 -4.79 1.80
N PHE A 86 13.37 -4.24 2.98
CA PHE A 86 14.60 -4.56 3.71
C PHE A 86 14.61 -6.02 4.19
N TRP A 87 13.50 -6.52 4.73
CA TRP A 87 13.35 -7.95 5.02
C TRP A 87 13.69 -8.81 3.81
N CYS A 88 13.13 -8.45 2.65
CA CYS A 88 13.28 -9.25 1.45
C CYS A 88 14.70 -9.29 0.91
N ASN A 89 15.46 -8.20 1.05
CA ASN A 89 16.75 -8.00 0.39
C ASN A 89 17.97 -8.10 1.31
N THR A 90 17.84 -7.81 2.60
CA THR A 90 18.94 -7.81 3.57
C THR A 90 18.59 -8.59 4.82
N GLU A 91 17.56 -8.18 5.55
CA GLU A 91 17.38 -8.61 6.94
C GLU A 91 16.98 -10.07 7.12
N ARG A 92 16.30 -10.69 6.15
CA ARG A 92 16.03 -12.14 6.22
C ARG A 92 17.32 -12.95 6.31
N GLY A 93 18.36 -12.53 5.58
CA GLY A 93 19.67 -13.19 5.62
C GLY A 93 20.31 -13.09 6.99
N HIS A 94 20.43 -11.87 7.51
CA HIS A 94 20.98 -11.61 8.85
C HIS A 94 20.21 -12.36 9.94
N TYR A 95 18.88 -12.37 9.85
CA TYR A 95 18.01 -13.13 10.75
C TYR A 95 18.34 -14.62 10.74
N LEU A 96 18.39 -15.25 9.56
CA LEU A 96 18.69 -16.67 9.40
C LEU A 96 20.11 -17.03 9.84
N GLU A 97 21.11 -16.20 9.52
CA GLU A 97 22.51 -16.41 9.91
C GLU A 97 22.68 -16.41 11.43
N ARG A 98 21.99 -15.51 12.11
CA ARG A 98 22.00 -15.45 13.57
C ARG A 98 21.23 -16.61 14.19
N LYS A 99 20.02 -16.91 13.72
CA LYS A 99 19.26 -18.05 14.23
C LYS A 99 19.99 -19.38 14.03
N ALA A 100 20.72 -19.55 12.92
CA ALA A 100 21.55 -20.74 12.71
C ALA A 100 22.76 -20.85 13.67
N ARG A 101 23.22 -19.73 14.26
CA ARG A 101 24.25 -19.75 15.32
C ARG A 101 23.67 -20.20 16.67
N GLU A 102 22.40 -19.88 16.92
CA GLU A 102 21.70 -20.19 18.18
C GLU A 102 21.03 -21.57 18.15
N ASP A 103 20.53 -22.00 16.99
CA ASP A 103 19.72 -23.18 16.81
C ASP A 103 20.08 -23.91 15.52
N ALA A 104 20.57 -25.15 15.66
CA ALA A 104 20.98 -26.00 14.55
C ALA A 104 19.83 -26.31 13.57
N THR A 105 18.56 -26.22 14.00
CA THR A 105 17.41 -26.43 13.12
C THR A 105 17.30 -25.39 12.00
N TYR A 106 17.90 -24.20 12.19
CA TYR A 106 17.93 -23.13 11.20
C TYR A 106 19.04 -23.30 10.16
N ALA A 107 20.02 -24.18 10.38
CA ALA A 107 21.14 -24.37 9.46
C ALA A 107 20.68 -24.80 8.06
N ALA A 108 19.68 -25.66 7.97
CA ALA A 108 19.10 -26.09 6.69
C ALA A 108 18.40 -24.93 5.96
N ARG A 109 17.69 -24.06 6.71
CA ARG A 109 17.00 -22.89 6.14
C ARG A 109 17.99 -21.86 5.60
N LEU A 110 19.06 -21.59 6.35
CA LEU A 110 20.12 -20.69 5.91
C LEU A 110 20.78 -21.19 4.62
N LYS A 111 21.12 -22.48 4.55
CA LYS A 111 21.71 -23.08 3.33
C LYS A 111 20.77 -22.94 2.13
N GLU A 112 19.48 -23.21 2.33
CA GLU A 112 18.49 -23.08 1.26
C GLU A 112 18.30 -21.62 0.82
N PHE A 113 18.24 -20.68 1.76
CA PHE A 113 18.18 -19.25 1.45
C PHE A 113 19.40 -18.78 0.67
N GLN A 114 20.61 -19.20 1.08
CA GLN A 114 21.87 -18.91 0.38
C GLN A 114 21.87 -19.49 -1.04
N ARG A 115 21.38 -20.72 -1.23
CA ARG A 115 21.24 -21.36 -2.54
C ARG A 115 20.32 -20.56 -3.46
N GLN A 116 19.21 -20.05 -2.93
CA GLN A 116 18.20 -19.30 -3.69
C GLN A 116 18.53 -17.81 -3.87
N GLN A 117 19.69 -17.30 -3.44
CA GLN A 117 20.00 -15.85 -3.45
C GLN A 117 19.84 -15.17 -4.81
N ARG A 118 20.23 -15.84 -5.90
CA ARG A 118 20.08 -15.30 -7.26
C ARG A 118 18.60 -15.18 -7.65
N GLU A 119 17.84 -16.24 -7.44
CA GLU A 119 16.39 -16.29 -7.70
C GLU A 119 15.65 -15.26 -6.83
N ASN A 120 16.02 -15.14 -5.55
CA ASN A 120 15.47 -14.16 -4.61
C ASN A 120 15.71 -12.72 -5.11
N ARG A 121 16.91 -12.40 -5.62
CA ARG A 121 17.20 -11.08 -6.19
C ARG A 121 16.36 -10.77 -7.41
N THR A 122 16.29 -11.71 -8.37
CA THR A 122 15.46 -11.55 -9.57
C THR A 122 13.98 -11.40 -9.18
N ARG A 123 13.50 -12.20 -8.24
CA ARG A 123 12.13 -12.12 -7.69
C ARG A 123 11.84 -10.77 -7.05
N ASN A 124 12.78 -10.22 -6.29
CA ASN A 124 12.60 -8.97 -5.58
C ASN A 124 12.77 -7.73 -6.46
N ALA A 125 13.15 -7.85 -7.75
CA ALA A 125 13.38 -6.72 -8.63
C ALA A 125 12.14 -5.80 -8.77
N GLY A 126 10.94 -6.39 -8.81
CA GLY A 126 9.68 -5.63 -8.84
C GLY A 126 9.41 -4.86 -7.54
N LEU A 127 9.68 -5.50 -6.40
CA LEU A 127 9.61 -4.85 -5.08
C LEU A 127 10.63 -3.73 -4.96
N GLN A 128 11.85 -3.94 -5.47
CA GLN A 128 12.90 -2.93 -5.50
C GLN A 128 12.47 -1.71 -6.32
N LYS A 129 11.93 -1.90 -7.54
CA LYS A 129 11.44 -0.80 -8.37
C LYS A 129 10.35 -0.01 -7.64
N ARG A 130 9.40 -0.68 -6.99
CA ARG A 130 8.34 -0.01 -6.22
C ARG A 130 8.88 0.74 -5.01
N TYR A 131 9.80 0.16 -4.26
CA TYR A 131 10.42 0.84 -3.13
C TYR A 131 11.12 2.14 -3.56
N HIS A 132 11.87 2.11 -4.66
CA HIS A 132 12.52 3.32 -5.19
C HIS A 132 11.50 4.36 -5.68
N GLY A 133 10.41 3.91 -6.32
CA GLY A 133 9.30 4.79 -6.69
C GLY A 133 8.65 5.45 -5.47
N LEU A 134 8.35 4.65 -4.44
CA LEU A 134 7.79 5.12 -3.18
C LEU A 134 8.70 6.16 -2.50
N LEU A 135 10.01 5.91 -2.40
CA LEU A 135 10.95 6.88 -1.85
C LEU A 135 11.01 8.17 -2.68
N ALA A 136 10.93 8.07 -4.01
CA ALA A 136 10.91 9.24 -4.89
C ALA A 136 9.63 10.06 -4.66
N ASP A 137 8.48 9.39 -4.53
CA ASP A 137 7.19 10.00 -4.22
C ASP A 137 7.19 10.65 -2.84
N GLU A 138 7.67 9.97 -1.80
CA GLU A 138 7.77 10.51 -0.44
C GLU A 138 8.65 11.76 -0.41
N LYS A 139 9.81 11.73 -1.07
CA LYS A 139 10.71 12.88 -1.21
C LYS A 139 10.07 14.03 -2.01
N TYR A 140 9.23 13.70 -2.99
CA TYR A 140 8.48 14.71 -3.74
C TYR A 140 7.41 15.35 -2.86
N LYS A 141 6.61 14.56 -2.14
CA LYS A 141 5.55 15.02 -1.24
C LYS A 141 6.11 15.88 -0.11
N GLU A 142 7.20 15.47 0.52
CA GLU A 142 7.89 16.24 1.57
C GLU A 142 8.23 17.66 1.12
N LYS A 143 8.66 17.81 -0.15
CA LYS A 143 9.06 19.10 -0.71
C LYS A 143 7.91 19.94 -1.23
N ASN A 144 6.91 19.30 -1.84
CA ASN A 144 5.91 19.99 -2.67
C ASN A 144 4.48 19.92 -2.12
N CYS A 145 4.21 19.09 -1.10
CA CYS A 145 2.86 18.81 -0.65
C CYS A 145 2.60 19.20 0.82
N ARG A 146 1.32 19.41 1.11
CA ARG A 146 0.76 19.67 2.45
C ARG A 146 -0.44 18.76 2.70
N LEU A 147 -0.95 18.75 3.93
CA LEU A 147 -2.15 18.02 4.32
C LEU A 147 -3.35 18.97 4.38
N CYS A 148 -4.45 18.61 3.69
CA CYS A 148 -5.70 19.34 3.79
C CYS A 148 -6.17 19.40 5.27
N PRO A 149 -6.44 20.59 5.85
CA PRO A 149 -6.85 20.72 7.26
C PRO A 149 -8.14 19.99 7.62
N HIS A 150 -8.99 19.70 6.64
CA HIS A 150 -10.32 19.14 6.84
C HIS A 150 -10.39 17.62 6.68
N CYS A 151 -9.49 17.05 5.88
CA CYS A 151 -9.53 15.61 5.57
C CYS A 151 -8.16 14.92 5.56
N ASN A 152 -7.08 15.64 5.87
CA ASN A 152 -5.70 15.14 5.87
C ASN A 152 -5.21 14.56 4.54
N ARG A 153 -5.93 14.76 3.42
CA ARG A 153 -5.46 14.34 2.10
C ARG A 153 -4.22 15.14 1.71
N VAL A 154 -3.25 14.46 1.09
CA VAL A 154 -2.06 15.09 0.52
C VAL A 154 -2.49 15.97 -0.66
N VAL A 155 -2.16 17.25 -0.58
CA VAL A 155 -2.48 18.27 -1.58
C VAL A 155 -1.19 18.92 -2.08
N GLN A 156 -1.13 19.15 -3.38
CA GLN A 156 -0.02 19.82 -4.05
C GLN A 156 -0.42 21.25 -4.41
N HIS A 157 0.53 22.18 -4.35
CA HIS A 157 0.36 23.51 -4.92
C HIS A 157 0.82 23.51 -6.38
N MET A 158 -0.08 23.80 -7.31
CA MET A 158 0.20 23.83 -8.76
C MET A 158 0.69 25.22 -9.24
N GLY A 159 1.06 26.12 -8.31
CA GLY A 159 1.35 27.52 -8.59
C GLY A 159 0.09 28.40 -8.58
N GLY A 160 0.25 29.69 -8.27
CA GLY A 160 -0.84 30.67 -8.21
C GLY A 160 -1.19 31.14 -6.80
N CYS A 161 -2.50 31.31 -6.53
CA CYS A 161 -3.04 31.87 -5.28
C CYS A 161 -2.83 30.94 -4.07
N SER A 162 -2.84 31.50 -2.85
CA SER A 162 -2.82 30.74 -1.58
C SER A 162 -4.19 30.17 -1.19
N SER A 163 -5.27 30.61 -1.84
CA SER A 163 -6.62 30.06 -1.64
C SER A 163 -6.77 28.75 -2.41
N MET A 164 -6.99 27.65 -1.68
CA MET A 164 -7.04 26.29 -2.20
C MET A 164 -8.43 25.67 -1.98
N VAL A 165 -8.85 24.81 -2.90
CA VAL A 165 -10.01 23.93 -2.75
C VAL A 165 -9.54 22.48 -2.81
N CYS A 166 -9.80 21.69 -1.77
CA CYS A 166 -9.31 20.31 -1.73
C CYS A 166 -9.97 19.48 -2.85
N GLY A 167 -9.17 19.02 -3.82
CA GLY A 167 -9.64 18.23 -4.97
C GLY A 167 -9.95 19.04 -6.23
N GLN A 168 -9.67 20.35 -6.25
CA GLN A 168 -9.87 21.18 -7.43
C GLN A 168 -8.70 22.14 -7.59
N ASP A 169 -8.21 22.31 -8.81
CA ASP A 169 -7.39 23.47 -9.13
C ASP A 169 -8.25 24.74 -9.07
N PHE A 170 -7.65 25.84 -8.60
CA PHE A 170 -8.32 27.15 -8.43
C PHE A 170 -8.93 27.70 -9.75
N HIS A 171 -8.55 27.14 -10.90
CA HIS A 171 -9.08 27.48 -12.22
C HIS A 171 -10.01 26.42 -12.82
N GLY A 172 -10.52 25.46 -12.03
CA GLY A 172 -11.57 24.52 -12.44
C GLY A 172 -11.17 23.49 -13.52
N GLY A 173 -9.92 23.51 -13.98
CA GLY A 173 -9.45 22.65 -15.08
C GLY A 173 -8.94 21.26 -14.66
N ASN A 174 -8.70 21.03 -13.37
CA ASN A 174 -8.03 19.85 -12.84
C ASN A 174 -8.76 19.38 -11.57
N ASN A 175 -9.81 18.58 -11.76
CA ASN A 175 -10.56 18.00 -10.65
C ASN A 175 -9.86 16.72 -10.19
N GLN A 176 -9.18 16.76 -9.05
CA GLN A 176 -8.58 15.61 -8.40
C GLN A 176 -9.53 15.05 -7.32
N SER A 177 -9.20 13.91 -6.74
CA SER A 177 -9.97 13.42 -5.59
C SER A 177 -9.76 14.36 -4.40
N GLY A 178 -10.81 14.97 -3.84
CA GLY A 178 -10.70 15.81 -2.61
C GLY A 178 -12.02 15.96 -1.86
N CYS A 179 -11.98 16.61 -0.69
CA CYS A 179 -13.18 16.81 0.14
C CYS A 179 -14.00 18.05 -0.24
N GLY A 180 -13.57 18.84 -1.24
CA GLY A 180 -14.26 20.04 -1.70
C GLY A 180 -14.17 21.25 -0.77
N GLN A 181 -13.57 21.12 0.41
CA GLN A 181 -13.46 22.21 1.37
C GLN A 181 -12.36 23.20 0.99
N ASN A 182 -12.62 24.47 1.28
CA ASN A 182 -11.70 25.58 1.09
C ASN A 182 -10.76 25.74 2.28
N PHE A 183 -9.52 26.12 2.00
CA PHE A 183 -8.50 26.41 3.01
C PHE A 183 -7.39 27.27 2.40
N THR A 184 -6.58 27.92 3.24
CA THR A 184 -5.37 28.61 2.78
C THR A 184 -4.16 27.69 2.85
N TRP A 185 -3.28 27.75 1.85
CA TRP A 185 -2.09 26.91 1.77
C TRP A 185 -1.20 27.02 3.02
N GLU A 186 -1.09 28.22 3.60
CA GLU A 186 -0.27 28.47 4.78
C GLU A 186 -0.84 27.82 6.05
N SER A 187 -2.17 27.68 6.13
CA SER A 187 -2.85 27.02 7.26
C SER A 187 -2.68 25.49 7.25
N ALA A 188 -2.31 24.91 6.10
CA ALA A 188 -2.15 23.47 5.95
C ALA A 188 -0.79 22.99 6.52
N LYS A 189 -0.82 21.90 7.29
CA LYS A 189 0.41 21.28 7.81
C LYS A 189 1.27 20.74 6.67
N LYS A 190 2.59 20.88 6.76
CA LYS A 190 3.52 20.27 5.80
C LYS A 190 3.39 18.75 5.85
N TYR A 191 3.55 18.11 4.69
CA TYR A 191 3.67 16.66 4.63
C TYR A 191 4.97 16.22 5.31
N VAL A 192 4.90 15.17 6.13
CA VAL A 192 6.06 14.55 6.78
C VAL A 192 6.06 13.09 6.35
N PRO A 193 7.11 12.61 5.64
CA PRO A 193 7.19 11.22 5.23
C PRO A 193 7.33 10.31 6.45
N THR A 194 6.79 9.10 6.36
CA THR A 194 6.89 8.07 7.40
C THR A 194 8.05 7.09 7.17
N THR A 195 8.84 7.29 6.11
CA THR A 195 9.92 6.38 5.69
C THR A 195 11.31 6.87 6.11
N ASP A 196 12.09 6.02 6.77
CA ASP A 196 13.49 6.27 7.14
C ASP A 196 14.46 5.59 6.16
N ARG A 197 15.69 6.10 6.00
CA ARG A 197 16.60 5.56 4.97
C ARG A 197 17.39 4.32 5.42
N ASN A 198 17.45 4.05 6.72
CA ASN A 198 18.27 2.99 7.30
C ASN A 198 17.37 1.80 7.74
N PRO A 199 17.71 0.55 7.36
CA PRO A 199 17.05 -0.64 7.89
C PRO A 199 16.95 -0.66 9.42
N GLU A 200 17.96 -0.18 10.14
CA GLU A 200 18.01 -0.23 11.60
C GLU A 200 16.89 0.60 12.26
N ASP A 201 16.44 1.67 11.61
CA ASP A 201 15.42 2.57 12.15
C ASP A 201 13.99 2.01 11.95
N VAL A 202 13.79 1.15 10.96
CA VAL A 202 12.46 0.67 10.54
C VAL A 202 12.21 -0.79 10.87
N MET A 203 13.26 -1.60 10.99
CA MET A 203 13.11 -3.02 11.20
C MET A 203 12.83 -3.31 12.68
N PRO A 204 11.94 -4.27 13.00
CA PRO A 204 11.76 -4.71 14.37
C PRO A 204 13.11 -5.11 14.97
N ASP A 205 13.32 -4.78 16.25
CA ASP A 205 14.53 -5.21 16.95
C ASP A 205 14.52 -6.72 17.14
N PHE A 206 15.02 -7.43 16.13
CA PHE A 206 15.18 -8.87 16.17
C PHE A 206 16.22 -9.30 17.22
N HIS A 207 17.01 -8.38 17.79
CA HIS A 207 18.08 -8.61 18.77
C HIS A 207 17.63 -8.52 20.21
N ASN A 208 16.45 -7.95 20.47
CA ASN A 208 15.95 -7.85 21.82
C ASN A 208 15.72 -9.25 22.40
N PRO A 209 16.49 -9.71 23.42
CA PRO A 209 16.31 -11.02 24.01
C PRO A 209 14.96 -11.16 24.76
N ARG A 210 14.25 -10.04 24.97
CA ARG A 210 12.87 -10.02 25.48
C ARG A 210 11.84 -10.38 24.40
N ASN A 211 12.18 -10.25 23.11
CA ASN A 211 11.38 -10.74 21.99
C ASN A 211 11.56 -12.26 21.86
N LYS A 212 11.14 -13.00 22.91
CA LYS A 212 11.04 -14.46 22.87
C LYS A 212 10.15 -14.86 21.69
N LEU A 213 10.35 -16.07 21.16
CA LEU A 213 9.43 -16.68 20.20
C LEU A 213 7.99 -16.52 20.71
N VAL A 214 7.25 -15.60 20.09
CA VAL A 214 5.84 -15.38 20.39
C VAL A 214 5.05 -16.46 19.68
N VAL A 215 4.08 -17.02 20.40
CA VAL A 215 3.02 -17.83 19.80
C VAL A 215 1.86 -16.88 19.56
N HIS A 216 1.46 -16.74 18.30
CA HIS A 216 0.33 -15.89 17.93
C HIS A 216 -0.96 -16.71 17.95
N ASP A 217 -2.08 -16.06 18.25
CA ASP A 217 -3.40 -16.73 18.26
C ASP A 217 -4.00 -16.79 16.84
N VAL A 218 -3.17 -17.18 15.88
CA VAL A 218 -3.54 -17.33 14.47
C VAL A 218 -2.83 -18.52 13.85
N THR A 219 -3.45 -19.11 12.83
CA THR A 219 -2.89 -20.21 12.05
C THR A 219 -2.32 -19.71 10.74
N CYS A 220 -1.20 -20.31 10.31
CA CYS A 220 -0.63 -20.06 8.98
C CYS A 220 -1.55 -20.62 7.89
N ASP A 221 -1.88 -19.83 6.86
CA ASP A 221 -2.74 -20.27 5.76
C ASP A 221 -2.14 -21.38 4.91
N ALA A 222 -0.81 -21.53 4.92
CA ALA A 222 -0.11 -22.51 4.10
C ALA A 222 0.05 -23.87 4.80
N CYS A 223 0.39 -23.90 6.08
CA CYS A 223 0.64 -25.14 6.81
C CYS A 223 -0.39 -25.47 7.89
N HIS A 224 -1.36 -24.57 8.12
CA HIS A 224 -2.43 -24.68 9.11
C HIS A 224 -1.96 -24.91 10.56
N LYS A 225 -0.68 -24.64 10.85
CA LYS A 225 -0.11 -24.67 12.20
C LYS A 225 -0.20 -23.28 12.83
N THR A 226 -0.29 -23.25 14.16
CA THR A 226 -0.16 -22.02 14.94
C THR A 226 1.13 -21.29 14.59
N VAL A 227 1.03 -20.00 14.32
CA VAL A 227 2.20 -19.18 13.97
C VAL A 227 3.08 -19.00 15.20
N ARG A 228 4.37 -19.34 15.05
CA ARG A 228 5.41 -19.13 16.06
C ARG A 228 6.51 -18.26 15.47
N GLY A 229 7.06 -17.36 16.27
CA GLY A 229 8.12 -16.45 15.82
C GLY A 229 7.55 -15.25 15.07
N ILE A 230 8.08 -14.98 13.88
CA ILE A 230 7.60 -13.86 13.05
C ILE A 230 6.29 -14.27 12.35
N ARG A 231 5.24 -13.49 12.57
CA ARG A 231 4.00 -13.52 11.78
C ARG A 231 4.11 -12.55 10.60
N PHE A 232 3.70 -13.02 9.43
CA PHE A 232 3.66 -12.24 8.20
C PHE A 232 2.22 -12.05 7.75
N ASP A 233 1.70 -10.83 7.91
CA ASP A 233 0.33 -10.49 7.50
C ASP A 233 0.36 -9.70 6.19
N CYS A 234 -0.24 -10.25 5.13
CA CYS A 234 -0.30 -9.54 3.85
C CYS A 234 -1.22 -8.33 3.96
N ILE A 235 -0.71 -7.12 3.70
CA ILE A 235 -1.53 -5.92 3.78
C ILE A 235 -2.55 -5.82 2.63
N HIS A 236 -2.31 -6.48 1.50
CA HIS A 236 -3.19 -6.43 0.33
C HIS A 236 -4.24 -7.56 0.28
N CYS A 237 -4.23 -8.46 1.27
CA CYS A 237 -5.21 -9.52 1.40
C CYS A 237 -5.96 -9.36 2.73
N PRO A 238 -7.27 -9.65 2.76
CA PRO A 238 -8.06 -9.54 3.98
C PRO A 238 -7.51 -10.41 5.12
N LEU A 239 -7.16 -11.67 4.82
CA LEU A 239 -6.89 -12.69 5.83
C LEU A 239 -5.55 -13.43 5.67
N LEU A 240 -4.80 -13.21 4.58
CA LEU A 240 -3.60 -14.01 4.28
C LEU A 240 -2.45 -13.80 5.29
N THR A 241 -2.15 -14.83 6.06
CA THR A 241 -1.15 -14.83 7.13
C THR A 241 -0.23 -16.05 7.00
N TYR A 242 1.08 -15.80 7.05
CA TYR A 242 2.10 -16.85 7.01
C TYR A 242 2.98 -16.85 8.26
N CYS A 243 3.46 -18.04 8.62
CA CYS A 243 4.59 -18.19 9.53
C CYS A 243 5.93 -18.05 8.81
N GLU A 244 7.01 -17.86 9.58
CA GLU A 244 8.38 -17.75 9.06
C GLU A 244 8.84 -18.97 8.23
N ASP A 245 8.25 -20.15 8.43
CA ASP A 245 8.56 -21.36 7.67
C ASP A 245 7.95 -21.37 6.26
N CYS A 246 6.82 -20.68 6.12
CA CYS A 246 5.98 -20.73 4.94
C CYS A 246 6.12 -19.50 4.06
N GLU A 247 6.38 -18.32 4.64
CA GLU A 247 6.42 -17.04 3.93
C GLU A 247 7.23 -17.14 2.62
N GLN A 248 8.53 -17.46 2.71
CA GLN A 248 9.41 -17.48 1.54
C GLN A 248 8.95 -18.44 0.43
N LYS A 249 8.29 -19.55 0.80
CA LYS A 249 7.86 -20.60 -0.14
C LYS A 249 6.51 -20.26 -0.79
N HIS A 250 5.58 -19.69 -0.02
CA HIS A 250 4.18 -19.52 -0.43
C HIS A 250 3.85 -18.11 -0.92
N THR A 251 4.70 -17.11 -0.64
CA THR A 251 4.64 -15.81 -1.32
C THR A 251 4.70 -15.97 -2.86
N LEU A 252 5.29 -17.07 -3.36
CA LEU A 252 5.37 -17.44 -4.78
C LEU A 252 4.10 -18.10 -5.37
N LEU A 253 3.36 -18.86 -4.57
CA LEU A 253 2.22 -19.63 -5.08
C LEU A 253 0.96 -18.77 -5.22
N HIS A 254 0.81 -17.79 -4.33
CA HIS A 254 -0.23 -16.77 -4.45
C HIS A 254 0.03 -15.75 -5.57
N SER A 255 1.27 -15.59 -6.06
CA SER A 255 1.55 -14.74 -7.22
C SER A 255 1.19 -15.40 -8.56
N ASN A 256 1.31 -16.73 -8.66
CA ASN A 256 1.09 -17.44 -9.93
C ASN A 256 -0.41 -17.64 -10.23
N GLN A 257 -1.25 -17.85 -9.21
CA GLN A 257 -2.72 -17.80 -9.40
C GLN A 257 -3.22 -16.37 -9.73
N ASN A 258 -2.40 -15.35 -9.43
CA ASN A 258 -2.61 -13.95 -9.81
C ASN A 258 -1.97 -13.58 -11.16
N GLU A 259 -1.39 -14.52 -11.93
CA GLU A 259 -0.89 -14.24 -13.29
C GLU A 259 -2.01 -13.80 -14.24
N GLN A 260 -3.24 -14.26 -14.01
CA GLN A 260 -4.43 -13.76 -14.72
C GLN A 260 -4.91 -12.39 -14.21
N ALA A 261 -4.45 -11.94 -13.04
CA ALA A 261 -4.83 -10.69 -12.38
C ALA A 261 -3.73 -9.62 -12.41
N GLY A 262 -2.73 -9.74 -13.28
CA GLY A 262 -1.76 -8.71 -13.63
C GLY A 262 -1.25 -7.84 -12.48
N SER A 263 -0.08 -8.16 -11.93
CA SER A 263 0.74 -7.23 -11.12
C SER A 263 0.37 -6.99 -9.64
N ARG A 264 -0.52 -7.78 -9.02
CA ARG A 264 -0.70 -7.72 -7.55
C ARG A 264 0.51 -8.34 -6.86
N GLN A 265 1.40 -7.52 -6.31
CA GLN A 265 2.49 -8.01 -5.47
C GLN A 265 2.07 -7.90 -4.00
N HIS A 266 2.43 -8.90 -3.22
CA HIS A 266 2.13 -8.93 -1.80
C HIS A 266 3.23 -8.24 -1.01
N VAL A 267 2.82 -7.33 -0.15
CA VAL A 267 3.64 -6.71 0.90
C VAL A 267 3.15 -7.29 2.22
N PHE A 268 4.07 -7.68 3.09
CA PHE A 268 3.73 -8.27 4.39
C PHE A 268 4.22 -7.37 5.51
N ARG A 269 3.35 -7.16 6.50
CA ARG A 269 3.73 -6.61 7.80
C ARG A 269 4.37 -7.72 8.62
N LEU A 270 5.51 -7.42 9.24
CA LEU A 270 6.22 -8.32 10.16
C LEU A 270 5.73 -8.06 11.58
N ILE A 271 5.22 -9.10 12.25
CA ILE A 271 4.67 -8.99 13.60
C ILE A 271 5.40 -9.99 14.49
N MET A 272 6.05 -9.46 15.53
CA MET A 272 6.86 -10.24 16.48
C MET A 272 6.39 -10.11 17.92
N THR A 273 5.51 -9.15 18.19
CA THR A 273 4.93 -8.94 19.50
C THR A 273 3.72 -9.87 19.68
N PRO A 274 3.36 -10.22 20.93
CA PRO A 274 2.09 -10.87 21.21
C PRO A 274 0.92 -10.08 20.63
N ASP A 275 -0.15 -10.79 20.29
CA ASP A 275 -1.41 -10.16 19.94
C ASP A 275 -1.86 -9.27 21.10
N THR A 276 -2.12 -8.00 20.80
CA THR A 276 -2.70 -7.09 21.79
C THR A 276 -4.12 -7.58 22.08
N ALA A 277 -4.37 -7.97 23.33
CA ALA A 277 -5.70 -8.34 23.82
C ALA A 277 -6.69 -7.16 23.77
#